data_AF-C0XKX4-F1
#
_entry.id   AF-C0XKX4-F1
#
_cell.length_a   1.000
_cell.length_b   1.000
_cell.length_c   1.000
_cell.angle_alpha   90.00
_cell.angle_beta   90.00
_cell.angle_gamma   90.00
#
_symmetry.space_group_name_H-M   'P 1'
#
loop_
_entity.id
_entity.type
_entity.pdbx_description
1 polymer ?
#
loop_
_entity_poly.entity_id
_entity_poly.type
_entity_poly.pdbx_seq_one_letter_code
_entity_poly.pdbx_strand_id
1 'polypeptide(L)'
;MINHISELFGRQINSLELSPTIKQNPMVTFRPAIIITKGKICCARCHAKLKPVEARLPYHHYYCYVCIQMGRMDTRHSLVTFPEPNKFPVIESPMSWQGQLTDLQQQCANQIVKIFEKRQRHLLWAVTGAGKTEMLFPAISWAVSQRLRIGIVSPRVDVCIELFPRIQSAFKKVSSILLHGKAEQPYQYSQITICTTHQLLRFYHAFDVMVIDEVDVFPFSGNDMLHYAVQNAVKLGGGILYLTATPDDALMHKIKRKKYRLVICRFDTMVTCYQQSK
;
A
#
# COMPACT_ATOMS: atom_id res chain seq x y z
N MET A 1 -12.34 -2.76 -19.88
CA MET A 1 -11.57 -1.66 -20.53
C MET A 1 -11.74 -0.44 -19.65
N ILE A 2 -10.66 0.27 -19.33
CA ILE A 2 -10.74 1.48 -18.51
C ILE A 2 -11.25 2.63 -19.39
N ASN A 3 -12.38 3.19 -19.01
CA ASN A 3 -13.09 4.19 -19.80
C ASN A 3 -12.99 5.59 -19.21
N HIS A 4 -12.75 5.72 -17.89
CA HIS A 4 -12.61 7.00 -17.23
C HIS A 4 -11.21 7.20 -16.64
N ILE A 5 -10.65 8.40 -16.79
CA ILE A 5 -9.27 8.71 -16.39
C ILE A 5 -9.03 8.59 -14.88
N SER A 6 -10.05 8.81 -14.06
CA SER A 6 -9.94 8.66 -12.59
C SER A 6 -9.61 7.23 -12.17
N GLU A 7 -9.96 6.22 -12.98
CA GLU A 7 -9.60 4.83 -12.73
C GLU A 7 -8.09 4.57 -12.90
N LEU A 8 -7.31 5.55 -13.38
CA LEU A 8 -5.86 5.46 -13.54
C LEU A 8 -5.06 6.24 -12.51
N PHE A 9 -5.69 7.11 -11.71
CA PHE A 9 -4.99 7.93 -10.73
C PHE A 9 -4.16 7.06 -9.77
N GLY A 10 -2.84 7.22 -9.83
CA GLY A 10 -1.88 6.43 -9.05
C GLY A 10 -1.81 4.95 -9.44
N ARG A 11 -2.39 4.52 -10.57
CA ARG A 11 -2.40 3.12 -10.99
C ARG A 11 -1.38 2.82 -12.07
N GLN A 12 -1.02 1.54 -12.14
CA GLN A 12 -0.26 0.96 -13.22
C GLN A 12 -0.99 -0.24 -13.82
N ILE A 13 -1.14 -0.26 -15.15
CA ILE A 13 -1.88 -1.30 -15.88
C ILE A 13 -1.23 -1.64 -17.22
N ASN A 14 -1.64 -2.73 -17.86
CA ASN A 14 -1.18 -3.02 -19.22
C ASN A 14 -1.82 -2.01 -20.21
N SER A 15 -1.03 -1.50 -21.15
CA SER A 15 -1.49 -0.65 -22.26
C SER A 15 -2.67 -1.20 -23.08
N LEU A 16 -2.92 -2.51 -23.06
CA LEU A 16 -4.07 -3.16 -23.68
C LEU A 16 -5.41 -2.87 -22.96
N GLU A 17 -5.37 -2.51 -21.68
CA GLU A 17 -6.56 -2.23 -20.89
C GLU A 17 -7.09 -0.79 -21.08
N LEU A 18 -6.32 0.07 -21.77
CA LEU A 18 -6.64 1.48 -22.01
C LEU A 18 -7.48 1.69 -23.26
N SER A 19 -8.51 2.55 -23.14
CA SER A 19 -9.23 3.08 -24.29
C SER A 19 -8.34 3.99 -25.16
N PRO A 20 -8.61 4.09 -26.48
CA PRO A 20 -7.84 4.95 -27.39
C PRO A 20 -7.81 6.43 -26.95
N THR A 21 -8.92 6.93 -26.42
CA THR A 21 -9.05 8.32 -25.94
C THR A 21 -8.09 8.61 -24.79
N ILE A 22 -7.96 7.70 -23.83
CA ILE A 22 -7.07 7.92 -22.69
C ILE A 22 -5.60 7.84 -23.11
N LYS A 23 -5.24 7.01 -24.10
CA LYS A 23 -3.86 6.88 -24.59
C LYS A 23 -3.28 8.20 -25.12
N GLN A 24 -4.13 9.12 -25.58
CA GLN A 24 -3.72 10.43 -26.10
C GLN A 24 -3.48 11.46 -24.99
N ASN A 25 -3.82 11.16 -23.74
CA ASN A 25 -3.64 12.11 -22.66
C ASN A 25 -2.14 12.29 -22.34
N PRO A 26 -1.60 13.53 -22.33
CA PRO A 26 -0.17 13.79 -22.18
C PRO A 26 0.39 13.42 -20.80
N MET A 27 -0.44 13.29 -19.78
CA MET A 27 -0.02 12.86 -18.44
C MET A 27 0.12 11.34 -18.32
N VAL A 28 -0.33 10.58 -19.33
CA VAL A 28 -0.16 9.13 -19.36
C VAL A 28 1.28 8.79 -19.73
N THR A 29 1.96 8.04 -18.87
CA THR A 29 3.35 7.62 -19.08
C THR A 29 3.39 6.15 -19.47
N PHE A 30 4.10 5.84 -20.56
CA PHE A 30 4.33 4.48 -21.03
C PHE A 30 5.75 4.04 -20.66
N ARG A 31 5.87 2.90 -19.98
CA ARG A 31 7.15 2.31 -19.58
C ARG A 31 7.26 0.88 -20.11
N PRO A 32 8.47 0.36 -20.37
CA PRO A 32 8.65 -1.04 -20.70
C PRO A 32 8.08 -1.94 -19.60
N ALA A 33 7.23 -2.91 -19.99
CA ALA A 33 6.67 -3.88 -19.07
C ALA A 33 7.68 -4.93 -18.59
N ILE A 34 8.61 -5.28 -19.49
CA ILE A 34 9.73 -6.19 -19.28
C ILE A 34 11.01 -5.43 -19.61
N ILE A 35 11.97 -5.45 -18.69
CA ILE A 35 13.27 -4.79 -18.80
C ILE A 35 14.32 -5.88 -18.99
N ILE A 36 15.12 -5.77 -20.06
CA ILE A 36 16.19 -6.71 -20.38
C ILE A 36 17.53 -5.98 -20.29
N THR A 37 18.36 -6.36 -19.32
CA THR A 37 19.66 -5.71 -19.08
C THR A 37 20.73 -6.76 -18.88
N LYS A 38 21.77 -6.78 -19.75
CA LYS A 38 22.89 -7.75 -19.69
C LYS A 38 22.40 -9.21 -19.55
N GLY A 39 21.41 -9.60 -20.35
CA GLY A 39 20.82 -10.94 -20.33
C GLY A 39 19.88 -11.25 -19.16
N LYS A 40 19.70 -10.32 -18.20
CA LYS A 40 18.74 -10.45 -17.11
C LYS A 40 17.40 -9.88 -17.52
N ILE A 41 16.33 -10.66 -17.34
CA ILE A 41 14.96 -10.29 -17.68
C ILE A 41 14.22 -9.98 -16.38
N CYS A 42 13.67 -8.77 -16.26
CA CYS A 42 12.96 -8.33 -15.07
C CYS A 42 11.59 -7.75 -15.44
N CYS A 43 10.56 -8.10 -14.69
CA CYS A 43 9.24 -7.49 -14.86
C CYS A 43 9.18 -6.14 -14.14
N ALA A 44 8.79 -5.07 -14.84
CA ALA A 44 8.67 -3.74 -14.23
C ALA A 44 7.51 -3.64 -13.22
N ARG A 45 6.46 -4.47 -13.36
CA ARG A 45 5.30 -4.48 -12.47
C ARG A 45 5.58 -5.15 -11.13
N CYS A 46 6.12 -6.37 -11.14
CA CYS A 46 6.33 -7.18 -9.94
C CYS A 46 7.79 -7.36 -9.53
N HIS A 47 8.73 -6.81 -10.30
CA HIS A 47 10.17 -6.91 -10.06
C HIS A 47 10.75 -8.34 -10.06
N ALA A 48 9.96 -9.33 -10.50
CA ALA A 48 10.44 -10.70 -10.62
C ALA A 48 11.58 -10.78 -11.65
N LYS A 49 12.67 -11.43 -11.26
CA LYS A 49 13.74 -11.86 -12.17
C LYS A 49 13.27 -13.14 -12.86
N LEU A 50 13.09 -13.07 -14.16
CA LEU A 50 12.52 -14.13 -14.97
C LEU A 50 13.62 -14.96 -15.59
N LYS A 51 13.46 -16.29 -15.56
CA LYS A 51 14.36 -17.18 -16.28
C LYS A 51 14.03 -17.11 -17.78
N PRO A 52 15.03 -16.87 -18.66
CA PRO A 52 14.78 -16.72 -20.09
C PRO A 52 14.04 -17.89 -20.73
N VAL A 53 14.32 -19.13 -20.32
CA VAL A 53 13.70 -20.35 -20.87
C VAL A 53 12.21 -20.40 -20.54
N GLU A 54 11.83 -20.13 -19.29
CA GLU A 54 10.44 -20.18 -18.82
C GLU A 54 9.61 -18.97 -19.31
N ALA A 55 10.26 -17.82 -19.50
CA ALA A 55 9.58 -16.57 -19.88
C ALA A 55 9.48 -16.35 -21.39
N ARG A 56 10.04 -17.24 -22.23
CA ARG A 56 10.16 -17.02 -23.69
C ARG A 56 8.79 -17.09 -24.39
N LEU A 57 8.59 -16.17 -25.32
CA LEU A 57 7.54 -16.19 -26.33
C LEU A 57 8.18 -16.33 -27.72
N PRO A 58 7.39 -16.67 -28.77
CA PRO A 58 7.86 -16.61 -30.15
C PRO A 58 8.48 -15.25 -30.51
N TYR A 59 9.36 -15.24 -31.52
CA TYR A 59 10.00 -14.03 -32.04
C TYR A 59 10.82 -13.25 -30.99
N HIS A 60 11.55 -13.96 -30.13
CA HIS A 60 12.45 -13.38 -29.12
C HIS A 60 11.77 -12.43 -28.12
N HIS A 61 10.47 -12.62 -27.87
CA HIS A 61 9.73 -11.88 -26.85
C HIS A 61 9.74 -12.61 -25.51
N TYR A 62 9.37 -11.89 -24.45
CA TYR A 62 9.28 -12.45 -23.10
C TYR A 62 8.03 -11.97 -22.38
N TYR A 63 7.52 -12.79 -21.46
CA TYR A 63 6.40 -12.44 -20.59
C TYR A 63 6.70 -12.77 -19.13
N CYS A 64 5.99 -12.10 -18.23
CA CYS A 64 6.07 -12.38 -16.80
C CYS A 64 5.03 -13.44 -16.38
N TYR A 65 5.51 -14.64 -16.06
CA TYR A 65 4.67 -15.72 -15.53
C TYR A 65 4.27 -15.52 -14.05
N VAL A 66 5.02 -14.72 -13.28
CA VAL A 66 4.76 -14.52 -11.85
C VAL A 66 3.49 -13.74 -11.57
N CYS A 67 3.23 -12.67 -12.34
CA CYS A 67 2.04 -11.83 -12.13
C CYS A 67 0.98 -12.01 -13.23
N ILE A 68 1.02 -13.10 -13.99
CA ILE A 68 0.17 -13.30 -15.17
C ILE A 68 -1.34 -13.20 -14.86
N GLN A 69 -1.76 -13.67 -13.68
CA GLN A 69 -3.15 -13.60 -13.23
C GLN A 69 -3.67 -12.17 -13.07
N MET A 70 -2.79 -11.17 -12.95
CA MET A 70 -3.16 -9.74 -12.91
C MET A 70 -3.23 -9.09 -14.30
N GLY A 71 -3.23 -9.90 -15.36
CA GLY A 71 -3.09 -9.46 -16.76
C GLY A 71 -1.64 -9.63 -17.21
N ARG A 72 -1.42 -10.32 -18.34
CA ARG A 72 -0.08 -10.64 -18.86
C ARG A 72 0.72 -9.36 -19.13
N MET A 73 1.95 -9.28 -18.60
CA MET A 73 2.94 -8.29 -19.02
C MET A 73 3.93 -8.97 -19.94
N ASP A 74 4.18 -8.39 -21.12
CA ASP A 74 5.15 -8.92 -22.09
C ASP A 74 5.91 -7.79 -22.79
N THR A 75 7.00 -8.13 -23.49
CA THR A 75 7.89 -7.18 -24.17
C THR A 75 7.22 -6.36 -25.29
N ARG A 76 6.03 -6.75 -25.75
CA ARG A 76 5.33 -6.06 -26.86
C ARG A 76 4.43 -4.93 -26.35
N HIS A 77 4.09 -4.94 -25.06
CA HIS A 77 3.15 -4.00 -24.48
C HIS A 77 3.81 -3.16 -23.40
N SER A 78 3.30 -1.96 -23.20
CA SER A 78 3.82 -1.06 -22.17
C SER A 78 3.07 -1.23 -20.85
N LEU A 79 3.77 -0.99 -19.76
CA LEU A 79 3.19 -0.73 -18.45
C LEU A 79 2.88 0.76 -18.36
N VAL A 80 1.61 1.09 -18.21
CA VAL A 80 1.12 2.46 -18.29
C VAL A 80 0.78 2.98 -16.91
N THR A 81 1.13 4.23 -16.64
CA THR A 81 0.89 4.90 -15.35
C THR A 81 0.29 6.28 -15.54
N PHE A 82 -0.45 6.74 -14.54
CA PHE A 82 -0.95 8.10 -14.46
C PHE A 82 -0.66 8.69 -13.07
N PRO A 83 -0.13 9.93 -12.97
CA PRO A 83 0.18 10.56 -11.69
C PRO A 83 -1.04 10.63 -10.76
N GLU A 84 -0.83 10.39 -9.47
CA GLU A 84 -1.86 10.58 -8.45
C GLU A 84 -2.07 12.08 -8.16
N PRO A 85 -3.26 12.65 -8.43
CA PRO A 85 -3.49 14.09 -8.30
C PRO A 85 -4.08 14.54 -6.96
N ASN A 86 -4.42 13.63 -6.03
CA ASN A 86 -5.08 13.94 -4.74
C ASN A 86 -6.39 14.72 -4.91
N LYS A 87 -7.18 14.36 -5.91
CA LYS A 87 -8.48 14.99 -6.20
C LYS A 87 -9.57 14.53 -5.22
N PHE A 88 -9.34 14.73 -3.93
CA PHE A 88 -10.31 14.46 -2.86
C PHE A 88 -10.92 15.76 -2.34
N PRO A 89 -12.19 15.78 -1.90
CA PRO A 89 -12.79 16.96 -1.27
C PRO A 89 -12.13 17.26 0.08
N VAL A 90 -12.25 18.51 0.53
CA VAL A 90 -11.88 18.88 1.92
C VAL A 90 -13.02 18.44 2.84
N ILE A 91 -12.67 17.77 3.93
CA ILE A 91 -13.63 17.30 4.94
C ILE A 91 -13.13 17.81 6.29
N GLU A 92 -13.86 18.75 6.90
CA GLU A 92 -13.44 19.42 8.15
C GLU A 92 -13.44 18.47 9.35
N SER A 93 -14.37 17.50 9.39
CA SER A 93 -14.44 16.45 10.41
C SER A 93 -14.55 15.06 9.76
N PRO A 94 -13.42 14.45 9.34
CA PRO A 94 -13.43 13.17 8.64
C PRO A 94 -13.90 12.00 9.51
N MET A 95 -13.55 12.02 10.79
CA MET A 95 -13.83 10.95 11.73
C MET A 95 -15.29 11.01 12.22
N SER A 96 -16.03 9.93 11.97
CA SER A 96 -17.38 9.69 12.46
C SER A 96 -17.42 8.76 13.69
N TRP A 97 -16.29 8.13 14.03
CA TRP A 97 -16.15 7.31 15.23
C TRP A 97 -16.23 8.18 16.50
N GLN A 98 -17.07 7.76 17.46
CA GLN A 98 -17.33 8.47 18.71
C GLN A 98 -16.82 7.72 19.95
N GLY A 99 -16.08 6.64 19.77
CA GLY A 99 -15.48 5.93 20.90
C GLY A 99 -14.36 6.73 21.55
N GLN A 100 -13.89 6.24 22.70
CA GLN A 100 -12.79 6.84 23.44
C GLN A 100 -11.61 5.87 23.48
N LEU A 101 -10.43 6.38 23.14
CA LEU A 101 -9.18 5.65 23.32
C LEU A 101 -8.79 5.68 24.80
N THR A 102 -8.19 4.61 25.31
CA THR A 102 -7.52 4.65 26.62
C THR A 102 -6.32 5.60 26.56
N ASP A 103 -5.81 6.06 27.69
CA ASP A 103 -4.67 6.99 27.73
C ASP A 103 -3.44 6.46 26.98
N LEU A 104 -3.16 5.15 27.13
CA LEU A 104 -2.06 4.50 26.42
C LEU A 104 -2.31 4.44 24.91
N GLN A 105 -3.53 4.11 24.49
CA GLN A 105 -3.91 4.11 23.08
C GLN A 105 -3.84 5.53 22.48
N GLN A 106 -4.24 6.55 23.24
CA GLN A 106 -4.17 7.94 22.81
C GLN A 106 -2.72 8.41 22.64
N GLN A 107 -1.82 8.03 23.55
CA GLN A 107 -0.39 8.31 23.40
C GLN A 107 0.18 7.66 22.13
N CYS A 108 -0.15 6.39 21.89
CA CYS A 108 0.24 5.68 20.67
C CYS A 108 -0.34 6.36 19.41
N ALA A 109 -1.62 6.71 19.42
CA ALA A 109 -2.28 7.41 18.30
C ALA A 109 -1.61 8.77 18.00
N ASN A 110 -1.29 9.55 19.02
CA ASN A 110 -0.59 10.83 18.86
C ASN A 110 0.80 10.65 18.23
N GLN A 111 1.50 9.56 18.54
CA GLN A 111 2.77 9.24 17.89
C GLN A 111 2.54 8.87 16.42
N ILE A 112 1.52 8.07 16.11
CA ILE A 112 1.19 7.68 14.73
C ILE A 112 0.84 8.91 13.88
N VAL A 113 0.13 9.90 14.43
CA VAL A 113 -0.13 11.18 13.73
C VAL A 113 1.18 11.88 13.36
N LYS A 114 2.13 12.02 14.30
CA LYS A 114 3.45 12.62 14.04
C LYS A 114 4.26 11.83 12.99
N ILE A 115 4.09 10.52 12.95
CA ILE A 115 4.71 9.66 11.93
C ILE A 115 4.18 9.99 10.55
N PHE A 116 2.86 10.13 10.43
CA PHE A 116 2.19 10.47 9.19
C PHE A 116 2.60 11.87 8.73
N GLU A 117 2.60 12.86 9.62
CA GLU A 117 3.08 14.24 9.38
C GLU A 117 4.48 14.27 8.78
N LYS A 118 5.41 13.51 9.37
CA LYS A 118 6.81 13.47 8.93
C LYS A 118 7.04 12.55 7.72
N ARG A 119 6.03 11.81 7.26
CA ARG A 119 6.10 10.85 6.15
C ARG A 119 7.26 9.85 6.25
N GLN A 120 7.57 9.36 7.45
CA GLN A 120 8.70 8.44 7.64
C GLN A 120 8.23 6.99 7.82
N ARG A 121 9.18 6.06 7.68
CA ARG A 121 8.93 4.62 7.85
C ARG A 121 9.03 4.22 9.32
N HIS A 122 7.98 3.60 9.82
CA HIS A 122 7.87 3.22 11.22
C HIS A 122 7.29 1.82 11.37
N LEU A 123 7.65 1.20 12.50
CA LEU A 123 7.04 -0.04 12.96
C LEU A 123 6.26 0.23 14.24
N LEU A 124 4.99 -0.15 14.26
CA LEU A 124 4.17 -0.26 15.46
C LEU A 124 4.17 -1.71 15.92
N TRP A 125 4.78 -1.95 17.07
CA TRP A 125 4.68 -3.25 17.75
C TRP A 125 3.54 -3.19 18.76
N ALA A 126 2.44 -3.88 18.45
CA ALA A 126 1.28 -3.96 19.33
C ALA A 126 0.67 -5.37 19.32
N VAL A 127 0.36 -5.89 20.50
CA VAL A 127 -0.27 -7.21 20.70
C VAL A 127 -1.68 -7.27 20.12
N THR A 128 -2.22 -8.47 19.89
CA THR A 128 -3.61 -8.66 19.48
C THR A 128 -4.56 -8.14 20.57
N GLY A 129 -5.75 -7.63 20.18
CA GLY A 129 -6.71 -7.06 21.13
C GLY A 129 -6.38 -5.65 21.65
N ALA A 130 -5.21 -5.09 21.32
CA ALA A 130 -4.77 -3.75 21.72
C ALA A 130 -5.60 -2.56 21.18
N GLY A 131 -6.60 -2.80 20.33
CA GLY A 131 -7.30 -1.73 19.60
C GLY A 131 -6.43 -1.05 18.54
N LYS A 132 -5.59 -1.83 17.83
CA LYS A 132 -4.70 -1.33 16.76
C LYS A 132 -5.43 -0.47 15.74
N THR A 133 -6.61 -0.91 15.32
CA THR A 133 -7.42 -0.22 14.32
C THR A 133 -7.88 1.15 14.81
N GLU A 134 -8.44 1.23 16.02
CA GLU A 134 -8.92 2.48 16.61
C GLU A 134 -7.77 3.48 16.84
N MET A 135 -6.58 3.00 17.22
CA MET A 135 -5.38 3.83 17.33
C MET A 135 -4.94 4.48 16.01
N LEU A 136 -5.32 3.92 14.86
CA LEU A 136 -5.04 4.52 13.55
C LEU A 136 -6.00 5.66 13.20
N PHE A 137 -7.20 5.69 13.79
CA PHE A 137 -8.25 6.62 13.36
C PHE A 137 -7.80 8.09 13.44
N PRO A 138 -7.13 8.58 14.51
CA PRO A 138 -6.65 9.96 14.55
C PRO A 138 -5.69 10.29 13.40
N ALA A 139 -4.79 9.37 13.06
CA ALA A 139 -3.83 9.56 11.96
C ALA A 139 -4.51 9.50 10.58
N ILE A 140 -5.51 8.63 10.40
CA ILE A 140 -6.34 8.59 9.18
C ILE A 140 -7.13 9.89 9.05
N SER A 141 -7.76 10.36 10.12
CA SER A 141 -8.52 11.62 10.14
C SER A 141 -7.64 12.81 9.74
N TRP A 142 -6.46 12.92 10.35
CA TRP A 142 -5.45 13.91 9.96
C TRP A 142 -5.07 13.79 8.48
N ALA A 143 -4.80 12.57 7.99
CA ALA A 143 -4.42 12.41 6.59
C ALA A 143 -5.54 12.78 5.62
N VAL A 144 -6.79 12.48 5.97
CA VAL A 144 -7.96 12.87 5.18
C VAL A 144 -8.12 14.38 5.13
N SER A 145 -7.96 15.09 6.25
CA SER A 145 -8.07 16.55 6.28
C SER A 145 -7.00 17.24 5.43
N GLN A 146 -5.83 16.59 5.28
CA GLN A 146 -4.76 17.00 4.38
C GLN A 146 -4.94 16.55 2.91
N ARG A 147 -6.12 16.02 2.55
CA ARG A 147 -6.45 15.50 1.19
C ARG A 147 -5.50 14.40 0.71
N LEU A 148 -4.90 13.66 1.64
CA LEU A 148 -3.94 12.61 1.32
C LEU A 148 -4.66 11.32 0.95
N ARG A 149 -3.99 10.51 0.12
CA ARG A 149 -4.43 9.16 -0.22
C ARG A 149 -3.81 8.14 0.73
N ILE A 150 -4.65 7.26 1.25
CA ILE A 150 -4.32 6.34 2.33
C ILE A 150 -4.49 4.89 1.84
N GLY A 151 -3.44 4.07 2.01
CA GLY A 151 -3.52 2.63 1.79
C GLY A 151 -3.52 1.89 3.13
N ILE A 152 -4.48 0.99 3.36
CA ILE A 152 -4.50 0.06 4.50
C ILE A 152 -4.40 -1.34 3.90
N VAL A 153 -3.34 -2.06 4.23
CA VAL A 153 -2.95 -3.25 3.48
C VAL A 153 -2.72 -4.41 4.43
N SER A 154 -3.26 -5.59 4.13
CA SER A 154 -2.92 -6.84 4.83
C SER A 154 -2.56 -7.93 3.82
N PRO A 155 -1.66 -8.88 4.15
CA PRO A 155 -1.46 -10.07 3.34
C PRO A 155 -2.72 -10.91 3.18
N ARG A 156 -3.61 -10.90 4.18
CA ARG A 156 -4.77 -11.79 4.25
C ARG A 156 -6.06 -11.10 3.79
N VAL A 157 -6.88 -11.88 3.09
CA VAL A 157 -8.16 -11.39 2.52
C VAL A 157 -9.21 -11.18 3.61
N ASP A 158 -9.31 -12.12 4.56
CA ASP A 158 -10.28 -12.08 5.66
C ASP A 158 -10.08 -10.85 6.55
N VAL A 159 -8.83 -10.50 6.88
CA VAL A 159 -8.51 -9.27 7.62
C VAL A 159 -8.95 -8.03 6.86
N CYS A 160 -8.73 -7.96 5.54
CA CYS A 160 -9.20 -6.83 4.74
C CYS A 160 -10.73 -6.71 4.75
N ILE A 161 -11.43 -7.85 4.65
CA ILE A 161 -12.90 -7.92 4.68
C ILE A 161 -13.43 -7.48 6.04
N GLU A 162 -12.78 -7.85 7.15
CA GLU A 162 -13.16 -7.44 8.50
C GLU A 162 -12.91 -5.93 8.74
N LEU A 163 -11.76 -5.42 8.29
CA LEU A 163 -11.37 -4.02 8.49
C LEU A 163 -12.26 -3.06 7.70
N PHE A 164 -12.70 -3.44 6.51
CA PHE A 164 -13.44 -2.56 5.62
C PHE A 164 -14.71 -1.93 6.24
N PRO A 165 -15.68 -2.69 6.79
CA PRO A 165 -16.87 -2.11 7.40
C PRO A 165 -16.55 -1.25 8.63
N ARG A 166 -15.50 -1.59 9.38
CA ARG A 166 -15.03 -0.79 10.52
C ARG A 166 -14.53 0.58 10.06
N ILE A 167 -13.73 0.62 9.00
CA ILE A 167 -13.25 1.88 8.39
C ILE A 167 -14.41 2.68 7.80
N GLN A 168 -15.35 2.04 7.11
CA GLN A 168 -16.53 2.72 6.59
C GLN A 168 -17.36 3.37 7.71
N SER A 169 -17.57 2.66 8.82
CA SER A 169 -18.30 3.20 9.98
C SER A 169 -17.55 4.36 10.63
N ALA A 170 -16.23 4.28 10.74
CA ALA A 170 -15.39 5.32 11.34
C ALA A 170 -15.20 6.55 10.44
N PHE A 171 -15.39 6.44 9.12
CA PHE A 171 -15.15 7.49 8.13
C PHE A 171 -16.28 7.60 7.09
N LYS A 172 -17.53 7.71 7.55
CA LYS A 172 -18.74 7.68 6.69
C LYS A 172 -18.76 8.70 5.56
N LYS A 173 -18.09 9.84 5.74
CA LYS A 173 -18.01 10.93 4.77
C LYS A 173 -16.86 10.80 3.78
N VAL A 174 -16.02 9.77 3.93
CA VAL A 174 -14.78 9.58 3.17
C VAL A 174 -14.94 8.42 2.21
N SER A 175 -14.56 8.62 0.94
CA SER A 175 -14.58 7.53 -0.04
C SER A 175 -13.60 6.43 0.36
N SER A 176 -14.10 5.19 0.42
CA SER A 176 -13.30 4.00 0.71
C SER A 176 -13.59 2.88 -0.29
N ILE A 177 -12.60 2.01 -0.52
CA ILE A 177 -12.76 0.83 -1.39
C ILE A 177 -12.02 -0.38 -0.82
N LEU A 178 -12.58 -1.57 -1.01
CA LEU A 178 -11.97 -2.85 -0.67
C LEU A 178 -11.49 -3.58 -1.94
N LEU A 179 -10.21 -3.94 -2.01
CA LEU A 179 -9.64 -4.64 -3.16
C LEU A 179 -8.96 -5.95 -2.72
N HIS A 180 -9.43 -7.08 -3.25
CA HIS A 180 -8.78 -8.38 -3.10
C HIS A 180 -9.03 -9.23 -4.35
N GLY A 181 -8.31 -10.36 -4.49
CA GLY A 181 -8.38 -11.20 -5.70
C GLY A 181 -9.74 -11.86 -5.96
N LYS A 182 -10.67 -11.79 -5.00
CA LYS A 182 -12.06 -12.28 -5.12
C LYS A 182 -13.10 -11.16 -5.20
N ALA A 183 -12.66 -9.89 -5.23
CA ALA A 183 -13.57 -8.76 -5.27
C ALA A 183 -14.10 -8.60 -6.71
N GLU A 184 -15.42 -8.61 -6.87
CA GLU A 184 -16.09 -8.42 -8.16
C GLU A 184 -16.35 -6.94 -8.48
N GLN A 185 -16.31 -6.08 -7.45
CA GLN A 185 -16.61 -4.67 -7.61
C GLN A 185 -15.57 -3.97 -8.50
N PRO A 186 -16.02 -3.12 -9.44
CA PRO A 186 -15.13 -2.34 -10.28
C PRO A 186 -14.32 -1.37 -9.42
N TYR A 187 -13.11 -1.07 -9.89
CA TYR A 187 -12.25 -0.12 -9.21
C TYR A 187 -12.88 1.28 -9.21
N GLN A 188 -12.85 1.94 -8.06
CA GLN A 188 -13.24 3.33 -7.90
C GLN A 188 -12.11 4.10 -7.23
N TYR A 189 -11.92 5.34 -7.66
CA TYR A 189 -10.94 6.23 -7.08
C TYR A 189 -11.40 6.72 -5.71
N SER A 190 -10.85 6.11 -4.66
CA SER A 190 -11.19 6.37 -3.27
C SER A 190 -10.00 6.86 -2.46
N GLN A 191 -10.28 7.70 -1.46
CA GLN A 191 -9.26 8.31 -0.60
C GLN A 191 -8.64 7.28 0.34
N ILE A 192 -9.45 6.35 0.87
CA ILE A 192 -8.99 5.22 1.67
C ILE A 192 -9.11 3.94 0.83
N THR A 193 -8.01 3.22 0.65
CA THR A 193 -8.00 1.93 -0.05
C THR A 193 -7.60 0.84 0.92
N ILE A 194 -8.50 -0.10 1.19
CA ILE A 194 -8.23 -1.31 1.97
C ILE A 194 -7.95 -2.42 0.95
N CYS A 195 -6.79 -3.06 0.99
CA CYS A 195 -6.48 -4.07 -0.01
C CYS A 195 -5.51 -5.16 0.44
N THR A 196 -5.48 -6.27 -0.29
CA THR A 196 -4.42 -7.25 -0.08
C THR A 196 -3.08 -6.73 -0.63
N THR A 197 -1.97 -7.17 -0.04
CA THR A 197 -0.60 -6.81 -0.49
C THR A 197 -0.38 -7.02 -1.98
N HIS A 198 -0.97 -8.07 -2.57
CA HIS A 198 -0.88 -8.34 -4.01
C HIS A 198 -1.53 -7.26 -4.87
N GLN A 199 -2.59 -6.60 -4.39
CA GLN A 199 -3.26 -5.53 -5.14
C GLN A 199 -2.36 -4.30 -5.34
N LEU A 200 -1.36 -4.11 -4.48
CA LEU A 200 -0.38 -3.02 -4.62
C LEU A 200 0.40 -3.08 -5.94
N LEU A 201 0.50 -4.25 -6.57
CA LEU A 201 1.10 -4.40 -7.90
C LEU A 201 0.34 -3.61 -9.00
N ARG A 202 -0.90 -3.18 -8.75
CA ARG A 202 -1.68 -2.32 -9.65
C ARG A 202 -1.51 -0.82 -9.35
N PHE A 203 -0.70 -0.44 -8.36
CA PHE A 203 -0.48 0.94 -7.96
C PHE A 203 0.97 1.39 -8.20
N TYR A 204 1.13 2.66 -8.52
CA TYR A 204 2.41 3.31 -8.77
C TYR A 204 2.35 4.74 -8.24
N HIS A 205 3.09 5.00 -7.16
CA HIS A 205 3.13 6.30 -6.47
C HIS A 205 1.73 6.86 -6.17
N ALA A 206 0.84 6.03 -5.64
CA ALA A 206 -0.54 6.36 -5.32
C ALA A 206 -0.70 6.89 -3.90
N PHE A 207 -0.01 6.30 -2.92
CA PHE A 207 -0.33 6.52 -1.52
C PHE A 207 0.64 7.49 -0.87
N ASP A 208 0.12 8.53 -0.23
CA ASP A 208 0.91 9.47 0.59
C ASP A 208 1.30 8.83 1.92
N VAL A 209 0.41 8.00 2.47
CA VAL A 209 0.65 7.20 3.67
C VAL A 209 0.08 5.79 3.48
N MET A 210 0.81 4.80 3.96
CA MET A 210 0.41 3.40 3.88
C MET A 210 0.58 2.71 5.23
N VAL A 211 -0.46 2.00 5.66
CA VAL A 211 -0.45 1.09 6.80
C VAL A 211 -0.39 -0.33 6.26
N ILE A 212 0.54 -1.15 6.77
CA ILE A 212 0.66 -2.56 6.41
C ILE A 212 0.51 -3.36 7.69
N ASP A 213 -0.59 -4.09 7.79
CA ASP A 213 -0.89 -4.98 8.90
C ASP A 213 -0.35 -6.39 8.66
N GLU A 214 -0.09 -7.12 9.74
CA GLU A 214 0.41 -8.50 9.75
C GLU A 214 1.67 -8.70 8.89
N VAL A 215 2.65 -7.80 9.01
CA VAL A 215 3.87 -7.82 8.18
C VAL A 215 4.78 -9.02 8.43
N ASP A 216 4.59 -9.68 9.56
CA ASP A 216 5.29 -10.90 9.98
C ASP A 216 4.63 -12.18 9.42
N VAL A 217 3.46 -12.07 8.79
CA VAL A 217 2.68 -13.22 8.33
C VAL A 217 2.91 -13.48 6.85
N PHE A 218 2.92 -14.77 6.48
CA PHE A 218 2.90 -15.21 5.08
C PHE A 218 1.62 -14.71 4.36
N PRO A 219 1.66 -14.31 3.08
CA PRO A 219 2.79 -14.35 2.14
C PRO A 219 3.69 -13.12 2.13
N PHE A 220 3.52 -12.16 3.05
CA PHE A 220 4.29 -10.91 3.02
C PHE A 220 5.73 -11.10 3.53
N SER A 221 5.90 -11.83 4.64
CA SER A 221 7.23 -12.10 5.18
C SER A 221 8.11 -12.83 4.15
N GLY A 222 9.33 -12.33 3.96
CA GLY A 222 10.32 -12.88 3.04
C GLY A 222 10.02 -12.71 1.55
N ASN A 223 8.98 -11.95 1.17
CA ASN A 223 8.56 -11.82 -0.22
C ASN A 223 8.99 -10.49 -0.86
N ASP A 224 10.11 -10.53 -1.58
CA ASP A 224 10.67 -9.36 -2.27
C ASP A 224 9.70 -8.67 -3.25
N MET A 225 8.84 -9.45 -3.92
CA MET A 225 7.83 -8.89 -4.84
C MET A 225 6.83 -8.01 -4.08
N LEU A 226 6.35 -8.47 -2.91
CA LEU A 226 5.38 -7.71 -2.13
C LEU A 226 6.02 -6.51 -1.44
N HIS A 227 7.26 -6.64 -0.96
CA HIS A 227 8.04 -5.50 -0.51
C HIS A 227 8.24 -4.47 -1.62
N TYR A 228 8.57 -4.90 -2.84
CA TYR A 228 8.66 -4.02 -4.00
C TYR A 228 7.31 -3.34 -4.30
N ALA A 229 6.21 -4.10 -4.29
CA ALA A 229 4.88 -3.56 -4.53
C ALA A 229 4.51 -2.44 -3.55
N VAL A 230 4.85 -2.60 -2.27
CA VAL A 230 4.72 -1.54 -1.26
C VAL A 230 5.53 -0.31 -1.63
N GLN A 231 6.83 -0.48 -1.92
CA GLN A 231 7.69 0.66 -2.26
C GLN A 231 7.23 1.40 -3.51
N ASN A 232 6.75 0.64 -4.50
CA ASN A 232 6.33 1.15 -5.78
C ASN A 232 4.96 1.87 -5.69
N ALA A 233 4.05 1.39 -4.84
CA ALA A 233 2.73 1.96 -4.65
C ALA A 233 2.72 3.23 -3.78
N VAL A 234 3.68 3.37 -2.86
CA VAL A 234 3.85 4.58 -2.05
C VAL A 234 4.51 5.69 -2.88
N LYS A 235 4.08 6.93 -2.70
CA LYS A 235 4.71 8.09 -3.36
C LYS A 235 6.15 8.28 -2.95
N LEU A 236 6.91 8.95 -3.81
CA LEU A 236 8.22 9.47 -3.42
C LEU A 236 8.02 10.44 -2.24
N GLY A 237 8.69 10.15 -1.13
CA GLY A 237 8.50 10.89 0.13
C GLY A 237 7.21 10.55 0.90
N GLY A 238 6.52 9.45 0.57
CA GLY A 238 5.38 8.94 1.32
C GLY A 238 5.78 8.17 2.59
N GLY A 239 4.87 8.16 3.57
CA GLY A 239 5.05 7.47 4.85
C GLY A 239 4.58 6.01 4.82
N ILE A 240 5.23 5.15 5.62
CA ILE A 240 4.81 3.75 5.78
C ILE A 240 4.79 3.40 7.27
N LEU A 241 3.68 2.86 7.73
CA LEU A 241 3.52 2.30 9.06
C LEU A 241 3.32 0.80 8.94
N TYR A 242 4.31 0.03 9.38
CA TYR A 242 4.21 -1.41 9.52
C TYR A 242 3.57 -1.72 10.88
N LEU A 243 2.62 -2.65 10.93
CA LEU A 243 2.01 -3.14 12.17
C LEU A 243 2.36 -4.62 12.31
N THR A 244 2.79 -5.01 13.51
CA THR A 244 3.11 -6.41 13.83
C THR A 244 2.76 -6.72 15.28
N ALA A 245 2.30 -7.94 15.52
CA ALA A 245 2.24 -8.49 16.88
C ALA A 245 3.56 -9.17 17.27
N THR A 246 4.28 -9.73 16.30
CA THR A 246 5.46 -10.58 16.48
C THR A 246 6.56 -10.17 15.49
N PRO A 247 7.36 -9.13 15.80
CA PRO A 247 8.43 -8.70 14.90
C PRO A 247 9.49 -9.81 14.77
N ASP A 248 9.80 -10.19 13.53
CA ASP A 248 10.88 -11.15 13.24
C ASP A 248 12.28 -10.53 13.37
N ASP A 249 13.31 -11.38 13.35
CA ASP A 249 14.71 -10.94 13.47
C ASP A 249 15.10 -9.97 12.34
N ALA A 250 14.57 -10.17 11.12
CA ALA A 250 14.86 -9.30 9.99
C ALA A 250 14.34 -7.87 10.22
N LEU A 251 13.14 -7.75 10.78
CA LEU A 251 12.52 -6.49 11.15
C LEU A 251 13.25 -5.84 12.32
N MET A 252 13.63 -6.63 13.33
CA MET A 252 14.47 -6.18 14.45
C MET A 252 15.85 -5.68 13.97
N HIS A 253 16.46 -6.34 12.99
CA HIS A 253 17.71 -5.89 12.38
C HIS A 253 17.54 -4.53 11.66
N LYS A 254 16.41 -4.29 11.00
CA LYS A 254 16.14 -3.00 10.34
C LYS A 254 15.95 -1.87 11.37
N ILE A 255 15.36 -2.15 12.51
CA ILE A 255 15.26 -1.21 13.64
C ILE A 255 16.65 -0.91 14.20
N LYS A 256 17.46 -1.93 14.50
CA LYS A 256 18.85 -1.77 15.00
C LYS A 256 19.72 -0.93 14.06
N ARG A 257 19.52 -1.04 12.75
CA ARG A 257 20.23 -0.25 11.73
C ARG A 257 19.63 1.14 11.48
N LYS A 258 18.73 1.62 12.35
CA LYS A 258 18.01 2.91 12.24
C LYS A 258 17.27 3.10 10.90
N LYS A 259 16.94 2.02 10.20
CA LYS A 259 16.18 2.08 8.93
C LYS A 259 14.70 2.32 9.16
N TYR A 260 14.18 1.88 10.31
CA TYR A 260 12.83 2.13 10.79
C TYR A 260 12.88 2.71 12.20
N ARG A 261 11.97 3.63 12.49
CA ARG A 261 11.70 4.07 13.86
C ARG A 261 10.65 3.14 14.48
N LEU A 262 10.84 2.76 15.73
CA LEU A 262 9.98 1.82 16.44
C LEU A 262 9.06 2.58 17.42
N VAL A 263 7.78 2.24 17.39
CA VAL A 263 6.80 2.58 18.43
C VAL A 263 6.35 1.26 19.05
N ILE A 264 6.48 1.15 20.37
CA ILE A 264 6.06 -0.04 21.12
C ILE A 264 4.78 0.32 21.89
N CYS A 265 3.70 -0.43 21.65
CA CYS A 265 2.47 -0.37 22.43
C CYS A 265 2.21 -1.77 23.01
N ARG A 266 2.88 -2.08 24.13
CA ARG A 266 2.61 -3.28 24.94
C ARG A 266 1.67 -2.89 26.07
N PHE A 267 0.55 -3.60 26.17
CA PHE A 267 -0.48 -3.34 27.17
C PHE A 267 -0.33 -4.20 28.44
N ASP A 268 0.66 -5.10 28.47
CA ASP A 268 1.04 -5.87 29.65
C ASP A 268 2.38 -5.37 30.20
N THR A 269 2.32 -4.71 31.35
CA THR A 269 3.42 -4.27 32.24
C THR A 269 4.42 -3.24 31.69
N MET A 270 4.69 -2.24 32.53
CA MET A 270 5.60 -1.11 32.32
C MET A 270 6.91 -1.50 31.59
N VAL A 271 7.08 -1.12 30.32
CA VAL A 271 8.42 -1.02 29.72
C VAL A 271 8.48 0.15 28.73
N THR A 272 9.20 1.18 29.16
CA THR A 272 9.91 2.24 28.42
C THR A 272 9.56 2.46 26.94
N CYS A 273 9.00 3.65 26.70
CA CYS A 273 9.04 4.33 25.42
C CYS A 273 10.52 4.58 25.05
N TYR A 274 11.11 3.75 24.18
CA TYR A 274 12.43 4.03 23.60
C TYR A 274 12.31 5.16 22.57
N GLN A 275 12.20 6.40 23.06
CA GLN A 275 12.68 7.53 22.28
C GLN A 275 14.21 7.50 22.34
N GLN A 276 14.86 6.84 21.38
CA GLN A 276 16.28 7.10 21.17
C GLN A 276 16.41 8.47 20.50
N SER A 277 16.59 9.47 21.36
CA SER A 277 16.95 10.84 21.03
C SER A 277 18.40 10.91 20.53
N LYS A 278 18.56 11.59 19.39
CA LYS A 278 19.78 12.04 18.69
C LYS A 278 20.71 10.95 18.13
#